data_AF-A0A662S116-F1
#
_entry.id   AF-A0A662S116-F1
#
_cell.length_a   1.000
_cell.length_b   1.000
_cell.length_c   1.000
_cell.angle_alpha   90.00
_cell.angle_beta   90.00
_cell.angle_gamma   90.00
#
_symmetry.space_group_name_H-M   'P 1'
#
loop_
_entity.id
_entity.type
_entity.pdbx_description
1 polymer ?
#
loop_
_entity_poly.entity_id
_entity_poly.type
_entity_poly.pdbx_seq_one_letter_code
_entity_poly.pdbx_strand_id
1 'polypeptide(L)'
;MVSWSRAFGAAGMYVVFLIIWGVISGIFIFAGIMTAGTLIAYDPLTGLPRFNLAGAGIGLVLFLIGYVIILLGSMATLFKILSEVVAEEVQRRISFTARK
;
A
#
# COMPACT_ATOMS: atom_id res chain seq x y z
N MET A 1 -13.56 -24.77 -13.18
CA MET A 1 -12.17 -24.34 -12.91
C MET A 1 -11.96 -23.02 -13.62
N VAL A 2 -11.52 -22.01 -12.87
CA VAL A 2 -11.18 -20.69 -13.40
C VAL A 2 -10.12 -20.88 -14.47
N SER A 3 -10.29 -20.27 -15.64
CA SER A 3 -9.30 -20.39 -16.71
C SER A 3 -8.00 -19.71 -16.29
N TRP A 4 -6.87 -20.27 -16.72
CA TRP A 4 -5.55 -19.66 -16.49
C TRP A 4 -5.51 -18.19 -16.94
N SER A 5 -6.16 -17.86 -18.07
CA SER A 5 -6.29 -16.48 -18.55
C SER A 5 -6.95 -15.54 -17.54
N ARG A 6 -7.99 -16.00 -16.83
CA ARG A 6 -8.70 -15.18 -15.83
C ARG A 6 -7.85 -14.98 -14.58
N ALA A 7 -7.13 -16.01 -14.15
CA ALA A 7 -6.19 -15.93 -13.03
C ALA A 7 -5.04 -14.95 -13.32
N PHE A 8 -4.47 -14.99 -14.54
CA PHE A 8 -3.47 -14.02 -14.97
C PHE A 8 -4.01 -12.59 -15.05
N GLY A 9 -5.23 -12.40 -15.55
CA GLY A 9 -5.87 -11.08 -15.55
C GLY A 9 -6.10 -10.52 -14.14
N ALA A 10 -6.51 -11.38 -13.20
CA ALA A 10 -6.67 -11.03 -11.79
C ALA A 10 -5.32 -10.63 -11.15
N ALA A 11 -4.26 -11.38 -11.42
CA ALA A 11 -2.91 -11.05 -10.96
C ALA A 11 -2.40 -9.73 -11.56
N GLY A 12 -2.66 -9.48 -12.85
CA GLY A 12 -2.31 -8.20 -13.49
C GLY A 12 -3.01 -7.02 -12.83
N MET A 13 -4.30 -7.16 -12.52
CA MET A 13 -5.06 -6.14 -11.80
C MET A 13 -4.50 -5.90 -10.39
N TYR A 14 -4.11 -6.96 -9.68
CA TYR A 14 -3.44 -6.85 -8.39
C TYR A 14 -2.14 -6.02 -8.49
N VAL A 15 -1.31 -6.27 -9.50
CA VAL A 15 -0.07 -5.51 -9.74
C VAL A 15 -0.36 -4.03 -9.99
N VAL A 16 -1.37 -3.70 -10.79
CA VAL A 16 -1.76 -2.30 -11.03
C VAL A 16 -2.12 -1.59 -9.72
N PHE A 17 -2.91 -2.24 -8.87
CA PHE A 17 -3.24 -1.67 -7.56
C PHE A 17 -2.04 -1.59 -6.62
N LEU A 18 -1.12 -2.55 -6.66
CA LEU A 18 0.14 -2.46 -5.92
C LEU A 18 0.95 -1.23 -6.32
N ILE A 19 1.00 -0.90 -7.62
CA ILE A 19 1.66 0.32 -8.09
C ILE A 19 0.94 1.56 -7.53
N ILE A 20 -0.39 1.59 -7.59
CA ILE A 20 -1.18 2.71 -7.05
C ILE A 20 -0.91 2.91 -5.55
N TRP A 21 -1.02 1.85 -4.76
CA TRP A 21 -0.72 1.90 -3.33
C TRP A 21 0.74 2.24 -3.05
N GLY A 22 1.66 1.75 -3.89
CA GLY A 22 3.08 2.07 -3.84
C GLY A 22 3.36 3.56 -4.05
N VAL A 23 2.70 4.19 -5.02
CA VAL A 23 2.81 5.64 -5.24
C VAL A 23 2.25 6.41 -4.05
N ILE A 24 1.04 6.07 -3.59
CA ILE A 24 0.39 6.76 -2.48
C ILE A 24 1.24 6.66 -1.19
N SER A 25 1.63 5.43 -0.81
CA SER A 25 2.49 5.20 0.36
C SER A 25 3.87 5.81 0.20
N GLY A 26 4.43 5.78 -1.02
CA GLY A 26 5.72 6.35 -1.36
C GLY A 26 5.79 7.84 -1.05
N ILE A 27 4.71 8.59 -1.29
CA ILE A 27 4.64 10.02 -0.94
C ILE A 27 4.83 10.22 0.57
N PHE A 28 4.12 9.46 1.41
CA PHE A 28 4.23 9.58 2.87
C PHE A 28 5.58 9.11 3.39
N ILE A 29 6.10 7.98 2.89
CA ILE A 29 7.42 7.45 3.26
C ILE A 29 8.51 8.46 2.88
N PHE A 30 8.47 8.99 1.66
CA PHE A 30 9.44 9.96 1.18
C PHE A 30 9.40 11.26 1.99
N ALA A 31 8.20 11.80 2.23
CA ALA A 31 8.03 12.97 3.09
C ALA A 31 8.53 12.72 4.52
N GLY A 32 8.28 11.51 5.06
CA GLY A 32 8.78 11.10 6.37
C GLY A 32 10.30 11.07 6.44
N ILE A 33 10.96 10.46 5.45
CA ILE A 33 12.43 10.41 5.36
C ILE A 33 13.02 11.82 5.23
N MET A 34 12.46 12.67 4.37
CA MET A 34 12.97 14.03 4.19
C MET A 34 12.81 14.88 5.45
N THR A 35 11.70 14.71 6.17
CA THR A 35 11.46 15.41 7.43
C THR A 35 12.41 14.91 8.53
N ALA A 36 12.58 13.59 8.65
CA ALA A 36 13.49 12.98 9.62
C ALA A 36 14.97 13.25 9.30
N GLY A 37 15.34 13.41 8.03
CA GLY A 37 16.72 13.69 7.59
C GLY A 37 17.28 15.02 8.10
N THR A 38 16.42 15.90 8.61
CA THR A 38 16.81 17.19 9.23
C THR A 38 17.16 17.07 10.73
N LEU A 39 17.80 15.97 11.12
CA LEU A 39 18.15 15.66 12.52
C LEU A 39 18.97 16.75 13.21
N ILE A 40 19.85 17.43 12.47
CA ILE A 40 20.61 18.59 12.93
C ILE A 40 19.95 19.84 12.36
N ALA A 41 19.37 20.65 13.23
CA ALA A 41 18.91 21.99 12.91
C ALA A 41 19.86 23.01 13.52
N TYR A 42 19.90 24.22 12.97
CA TYR A 42 20.67 25.32 13.54
C TYR A 42 19.71 26.27 14.26
N ASP A 43 20.09 26.68 15.46
CA ASP A 43 19.32 27.69 16.19
C ASP A 43 19.42 29.05 15.47
N PRO A 44 18.30 29.71 15.14
CA PRO A 44 18.32 30.98 14.39
C PRO A 44 19.00 32.14 15.12
N LEU A 45 19.07 32.08 16.46
CA LEU A 45 19.64 33.15 17.29
C LEU A 45 21.11 32.91 17.61
N THR A 46 21.48 31.66 17.91
CA THR A 46 22.84 31.31 18.37
C THR A 46 23.70 30.67 17.29
N GLY A 47 23.11 30.20 16.19
CA GLY A 47 23.81 29.48 15.12
C GLY A 47 24.37 28.12 15.54
N LEU A 48 24.10 27.67 16.77
CA LEU A 48 24.59 26.40 17.28
C LEU A 48 23.74 25.23 16.73
N PRO A 49 24.37 24.08 16.45
CA PRO A 49 23.64 22.88 16.06
C PRO A 49 22.81 22.37 17.25
N ARG A 50 21.56 22.01 16.97
CA ARG A 50 20.63 21.39 17.92
C ARG A 50 19.95 20.18 17.30
N PHE A 51 19.59 19.22 18.13
CA PHE A 51 18.80 18.07 17.69
C PHE A 51 17.35 18.48 17.39
N ASN A 52 16.90 18.19 16.18
CA ASN A 52 15.52 18.41 15.76
C ASN A 52 14.64 17.18 16.07
N LEU A 53 14.36 16.98 17.35
CA LEU A 53 13.53 15.85 17.80
C LEU A 53 12.11 15.92 17.24
N ALA A 54 11.59 17.14 17.00
CA ALA A 54 10.29 17.33 16.39
C ALA A 54 10.25 16.82 14.93
N GLY A 55 11.25 17.17 14.12
CA GLY A 55 11.39 16.67 12.75
C GLY A 55 11.55 15.15 12.70
N ALA A 56 12.35 14.58 13.61
CA ALA A 56 12.49 13.13 13.74
C ALA A 56 11.15 12.44 14.08
N GLY A 57 10.40 12.99 15.04
CA GLY A 57 9.10 12.46 15.44
C GLY A 57 8.05 12.53 14.33
N ILE A 58 7.90 13.69 13.68
CA ILE A 58 6.97 13.86 12.55
C ILE A 58 7.36 12.94 11.39
N GLY A 59 8.65 12.85 11.08
CA GLY A 59 9.15 11.99 10.01
C GLY A 59 8.85 10.51 10.26
N LEU A 60 9.01 10.04 11.50
CA LEU A 60 8.66 8.68 11.90
C LEU A 60 7.15 8.41 11.74
N VAL A 61 6.30 9.34 12.16
CA VAL A 61 4.83 9.19 12.03
C VAL A 61 4.43 9.09 10.56
N LEU A 62 4.95 9.96 9.70
CA LEU A 62 4.67 9.92 8.26
C LEU A 62 5.13 8.61 7.62
N PHE A 63 6.32 8.14 7.99
CA PHE A 63 6.82 6.85 7.53
C PHE A 63 5.89 5.70 7.92
N LEU A 64 5.45 5.66 9.19
CA LEU A 64 4.55 4.62 9.70
C LEU A 64 3.19 4.67 8.99
N ILE A 65 2.65 5.86 8.71
CA ILE A 65 1.40 6.02 7.95
C ILE A 65 1.57 5.42 6.54
N GLY A 66 2.64 5.78 5.83
CA GLY A 66 2.90 5.23 4.50
C GLY A 66 3.06 3.71 4.52
N TYR A 67 3.75 3.18 5.53
CA TYR A 67 3.91 1.74 5.73
C TYR A 67 2.57 1.02 5.97
N VAL A 68 1.69 1.60 6.80
CA VAL A 68 0.36 1.04 7.05
C VAL A 68 -0.50 1.10 5.77
N ILE A 69 -0.43 2.17 4.99
CA ILE A 69 -1.17 2.32 3.73
C ILE A 69 -0.79 1.22 2.74
N ILE A 70 0.51 0.96 2.51
CA ILE A 70 0.93 -0.07 1.55
C ILE A 70 0.50 -1.47 2.02
N LEU A 71 0.62 -1.74 3.32
CA LEU A 71 0.28 -3.04 3.89
C LEU A 71 -1.23 -3.31 3.83
N LEU A 72 -2.05 -2.36 4.30
CA LEU A 72 -3.50 -2.52 4.29
C LEU A 72 -4.06 -2.43 2.86
N GLY A 73 -3.54 -1.52 2.02
CA GLY A 73 -3.96 -1.36 0.64
C GLY A 73 -3.73 -2.62 -0.19
N SER A 74 -2.52 -3.21 -0.08
CA SER A 74 -2.20 -4.46 -0.77
C SER A 74 -3.08 -5.62 -0.29
N MET A 75 -3.27 -5.80 1.02
CA MET A 75 -4.14 -6.85 1.56
C MET A 75 -5.60 -6.67 1.13
N ALA A 76 -6.12 -5.44 1.17
CA ALA A 76 -7.49 -5.15 0.75
C ALA A 76 -7.72 -5.50 -0.73
N THR A 77 -6.79 -5.11 -1.61
CA THR A 77 -6.86 -5.46 -3.04
C THR A 77 -6.80 -6.98 -3.22
N LEU A 78 -5.91 -7.67 -2.51
CA LEU A 78 -5.81 -9.13 -2.58
C LEU A 78 -7.13 -9.80 -2.19
N PHE A 79 -7.71 -9.43 -1.05
CA PHE A 79 -8.98 -10.01 -0.57
C PHE A 79 -10.11 -9.73 -1.54
N LYS A 80 -10.19 -8.52 -2.10
CA LYS A 80 -11.19 -8.16 -3.10
C LYS A 80 -11.10 -9.06 -4.32
N ILE A 81 -9.92 -9.18 -4.92
CA ILE A 81 -9.71 -9.96 -6.14
C ILE A 81 -9.97 -11.45 -5.89
N LEU A 82 -9.46 -12.00 -4.78
CA LEU A 82 -9.71 -13.41 -4.41
C LEU A 82 -11.19 -13.68 -4.21
N SER A 83 -11.91 -12.80 -3.51
CA SER A 83 -13.34 -12.96 -3.27
C SER A 83 -14.16 -13.01 -4.56
N GLU A 84 -13.80 -12.20 -5.56
CA GLU A 84 -14.45 -12.20 -6.88
C GLU A 84 -14.14 -13.46 -7.68
N VAL A 85 -12.88 -13.88 -7.71
CA VAL A 85 -12.47 -15.11 -8.41
C VAL A 85 -13.16 -16.35 -7.82
N VAL A 86 -13.27 -16.42 -6.49
CA VAL A 86 -13.97 -17.53 -5.81
C VAL A 86 -15.47 -17.47 -6.11
N ALA A 87 -16.10 -16.31 -6.03
CA ALA A 87 -17.52 -16.14 -6.33
C ALA A 87 -17.86 -16.52 -7.79
N GLU A 88 -17.02 -16.12 -8.76
CA GLU A 88 -17.16 -16.49 -10.16
C GLU A 88 -17.11 -18.01 -10.37
N GLU A 89 -16.18 -18.70 -9.70
CA GLU A 89 -16.05 -20.16 -9.80
C GLU A 89 -17.26 -20.88 -9.19
N VAL A 90 -17.74 -20.42 -8.04
CA VAL A 90 -18.94 -20.97 -7.38
C VAL A 90 -20.17 -20.80 -8.27
N GLN A 91 -20.41 -19.60 -8.79
CA GLN A 91 -21.55 -19.31 -9.66
C GLN A 91 -21.49 -20.12 -10.97
N ARG A 92 -20.30 -20.30 -11.55
CA ARG A 92 -20.10 -21.13 -12.75
C ARG A 92 -20.45 -22.60 -12.47
N ARG A 93 -20.10 -23.15 -11.30
CA ARG A 93 -20.44 -24.54 -10.94
C ARG A 93 -21.94 -24.71 -10.72
N ILE A 94 -22.57 -23.79 -9.99
CA ILE A 94 -24.01 -23.85 -9.72
C ILE A 94 -24.81 -23.80 -11.02
N SER A 95 -24.48 -22.86 -11.91
CA SER A 95 -25.15 -22.73 -13.21
C SER A 95 -24.95 -23.93 -14.15
N PHE A 96 -23.81 -24.61 -14.06
CA PHE A 96 -23.58 -25.85 -14.80
C PHE A 96 -24.43 -27.01 -14.26
N THR A 97 -24.54 -27.15 -12.93
CA THR A 97 -25.40 -28.17 -12.30
C THR A 97 -26.87 -27.94 -12.59
N ALA A 98 -27.35 -26.69 -12.59
CA ALA A 98 -28.75 -26.37 -12.86
C ALA A 98 -29.19 -26.58 -14.33
N ARG A 99 -28.24 -26.75 -15.26
CA ARG A 99 -28.50 -27.03 -16.68
C ARG A 99 -28.49 -28.53 -17.03
N LYS A 100 -28.08 -29.39 -16.09
CA LYS A 100 -28.17 -30.85 -16.23
C LYS A 100 -29.43 -31.36 -15.57
#